data_AF-A0A350BSQ9-F1
#
_entry.id   AF-A0A350BSQ9-F1
#
_cell.length_a   1.000
_cell.length_b   1.000
_cell.length_c   1.000
_cell.angle_alpha   90.00
_cell.angle_beta   90.00
_cell.angle_gamma   90.00
#
_symmetry.space_group_name_H-M   'P 1'
#
loop_
_entity.id
_entity.type
_entity.pdbx_description
1 polymer ?
#
loop_
_entity_poly.entity_id
_entity_poly.type
_entity_poly.pdbx_seq_one_letter_code
_entity_poly.pdbx_strand_id
1 'polypeptide(L)'
;MVNHEGEKLKEWAFEERFGNDIEITPSGDLLACFKSSNPVITFGGFGGVVSLMDYTGKELWRYEVNTENEIAHHDATQLPNGHVMIMVWERITELQLETAGQFPGHDIFLEKLIEVNPQTNEIVWQWRSWDHMVQNTAADNDLYGQLSDFPNKIDLNHSDLENGDWMHANGIFYDAATDLIYMSVNFYSEVWVIDHSTSSEEAITSQGGNYNRGGDLVYRFGNPSLFENTIAPQFLFNNHHPSIVPDNYPGNGNFLIYNNG
;
A
#
# COMPACT_ATOMS: atom_id res chain seq x y z
N MET A 1 -20.59 -15.05 0.42
CA MET A 1 -21.13 -14.60 -0.88
C MET A 1 -22.66 -14.60 -0.82
N VAL A 2 -23.27 -13.49 -1.23
CA VAL A 2 -24.72 -13.29 -1.28
C VAL A 2 -25.12 -12.79 -2.66
N ASN A 3 -26.33 -13.12 -3.14
CA ASN A 3 -26.88 -12.53 -4.37
C ASN A 3 -27.61 -11.20 -4.08
N HIS A 4 -28.15 -10.57 -5.12
CA HIS A 4 -28.90 -9.31 -5.02
C HIS A 4 -30.23 -9.47 -4.26
N GLU A 5 -30.76 -10.69 -4.17
CA GLU A 5 -31.93 -11.04 -3.38
C GLU A 5 -31.61 -11.21 -1.89
N GLY A 6 -30.33 -11.12 -1.49
CA GLY A 6 -29.86 -11.29 -0.12
C GLY A 6 -29.74 -12.75 0.33
N GLU A 7 -29.82 -13.70 -0.60
CA GLU A 7 -29.68 -15.12 -0.34
C GLU A 7 -28.21 -15.50 -0.19
N LYS A 8 -27.89 -16.28 0.85
CA LYS A 8 -26.54 -16.82 1.05
C LYS A 8 -26.26 -17.91 0.02
N LEU A 9 -25.41 -17.58 -0.96
CA LEU A 9 -25.00 -18.52 -2.02
C LEU A 9 -23.88 -19.45 -1.55
N LYS A 10 -22.92 -18.90 -0.80
CA LYS A 10 -21.72 -19.62 -0.36
C LYS A 10 -21.17 -18.98 0.90
N GLU A 11 -20.73 -19.84 1.81
CA GLU A 11 -20.02 -19.51 3.04
C GLU A 11 -18.72 -20.28 3.05
N TRP A 12 -17.65 -19.60 3.47
CA TRP A 12 -16.37 -20.21 3.76
C TRP A 12 -16.11 -20.01 5.25
N ALA A 13 -15.70 -21.08 5.93
CA ALA A 13 -15.35 -21.04 7.33
C ALA A 13 -13.82 -21.15 7.43
N PHE A 14 -13.21 -20.13 8.00
CA PHE A 14 -11.76 -20.08 8.22
C PHE A 14 -11.49 -20.24 9.71
N GLU A 15 -10.43 -20.97 10.06
CA GLU A 15 -9.99 -21.09 11.46
C GLU A 15 -9.36 -19.77 11.94
N GLU A 16 -8.72 -19.06 11.03
CA GLU A 16 -7.98 -17.82 11.29
C GLU A 16 -8.90 -16.59 11.19
N ARG A 17 -8.55 -15.56 11.96
CA ARG A 17 -9.27 -14.28 11.88
C ARG A 17 -8.86 -13.54 10.62
N PHE A 18 -9.82 -12.91 9.95
CA PHE A 18 -9.56 -12.08 8.79
C PHE A 18 -8.61 -10.90 9.10
N GLY A 19 -7.71 -10.67 8.14
CA GLY A 19 -6.73 -9.59 8.05
C GLY A 19 -7.18 -8.47 7.10
N ASN A 20 -8.48 -8.17 7.09
CA ASN A 20 -9.18 -7.05 6.43
C ASN A 20 -9.56 -7.19 4.96
N ASP A 21 -8.90 -8.03 4.17
CA ASP A 21 -9.31 -8.20 2.76
C ASP A 21 -9.45 -9.66 2.29
N ILE A 22 -10.32 -9.84 1.30
CA ILE A 22 -10.52 -11.06 0.54
C ILE A 22 -11.04 -10.74 -0.87
N GLU A 23 -10.30 -11.16 -1.89
CA GLU A 23 -10.70 -11.04 -3.29
C GLU A 23 -10.99 -12.41 -3.92
N ILE A 24 -11.90 -12.42 -4.90
CA ILE A 24 -12.06 -13.55 -5.82
C ILE A 24 -11.18 -13.25 -7.03
N THR A 25 -10.19 -14.09 -7.27
CA THR A 25 -9.25 -13.91 -8.38
C THR A 25 -9.94 -14.19 -9.73
N PRO A 26 -9.33 -13.80 -10.87
CA PRO A 26 -9.87 -14.12 -12.19
C PRO A 26 -10.04 -15.62 -12.47
N SER A 27 -9.29 -16.49 -11.79
CA SER A 27 -9.45 -17.96 -11.88
C SER A 27 -10.64 -18.50 -11.07
N GLY A 28 -11.26 -17.67 -10.22
CA GLY A 28 -12.31 -18.06 -9.29
C GLY A 28 -11.79 -18.62 -7.96
N ASP A 29 -10.49 -18.49 -7.70
CA ASP A 29 -9.86 -18.78 -6.42
C ASP A 29 -10.08 -17.59 -5.46
N LEU A 30 -9.73 -17.78 -4.19
CA LEU A 30 -9.83 -16.77 -3.13
C LEU A 30 -8.43 -16.38 -2.69
N LEU A 31 -8.08 -15.11 -2.83
CA LEU A 31 -6.91 -14.54 -2.15
C LEU A 31 -7.41 -13.81 -0.91
N ALA A 32 -6.95 -14.20 0.27
CA ALA A 32 -7.42 -13.65 1.53
C ALA A 32 -6.28 -13.30 2.46
N CYS A 33 -6.43 -12.18 3.16
CA CYS A 33 -5.56 -11.76 4.23
C CYS A 33 -6.07 -12.31 5.57
N PHE A 34 -5.17 -12.85 6.38
CA PHE A 34 -5.43 -13.38 7.71
C PHE A 34 -4.48 -12.79 8.75
N LYS A 35 -4.93 -12.81 10.00
CA LYS A 35 -4.12 -12.41 11.14
C LYS A 35 -3.13 -13.51 11.50
N SER A 36 -1.84 -13.18 11.56
CA SER A 36 -0.84 -14.08 12.13
C SER A 36 -1.16 -14.38 13.59
N SER A 37 -0.70 -15.54 14.07
CA SER A 37 -0.99 -16.06 15.40
C SER A 37 -0.25 -15.32 16.52
N ASN A 38 0.96 -14.82 16.24
CA ASN A 38 1.81 -14.12 17.20
C ASN A 38 2.39 -12.85 16.55
N PRO A 39 1.56 -11.83 16.26
CA PRO A 39 2.03 -10.60 15.64
C PRO A 39 2.83 -9.76 16.63
N VAL A 40 3.97 -9.22 16.19
CA VAL A 40 4.73 -8.22 16.95
C VAL A 40 4.12 -6.83 16.76
N ILE A 41 3.74 -6.52 15.52
CA ILE A 41 3.14 -5.25 15.09
C ILE A 41 1.62 -5.43 15.05
N THR A 42 0.85 -4.59 15.76
CA THR A 42 -0.58 -4.83 16.03
C THR A 42 -1.51 -3.62 15.81
N PHE A 43 -1.17 -2.72 14.90
CA PHE A 43 -2.03 -1.59 14.53
C PHE A 43 -3.38 -2.04 13.95
N GLY A 44 -4.40 -1.19 14.04
CA GLY A 44 -5.66 -1.46 13.34
C GLY A 44 -5.38 -1.69 11.86
N GLY A 45 -5.82 -2.81 11.27
CA GLY A 45 -5.44 -3.19 9.91
C GLY A 45 -4.41 -4.32 9.81
N PHE A 46 -3.77 -4.72 10.92
CA PHE A 46 -2.79 -5.81 10.86
C PHE A 46 -3.40 -7.13 10.39
N GLY A 47 -2.63 -7.83 9.54
CA GLY A 47 -2.86 -9.21 9.14
C GLY A 47 -1.63 -10.04 9.49
N GLY A 48 -0.76 -10.22 8.52
CA GLY A 48 0.51 -10.93 8.62
C GLY A 48 0.57 -12.17 7.73
N VAL A 49 -0.57 -12.64 7.23
CA VAL A 49 -0.66 -13.82 6.37
C VAL A 49 -1.51 -13.52 5.15
N VAL A 50 -1.07 -13.97 3.99
CA VAL A 50 -1.84 -14.01 2.75
C VAL A 50 -1.96 -15.46 2.29
N SER A 51 -3.17 -15.93 2.02
CA SER A 51 -3.43 -17.29 1.51
C SER A 51 -4.23 -17.23 0.22
N LEU A 52 -3.81 -18.03 -0.78
CA LEU A 52 -4.58 -18.34 -1.97
C LEU A 52 -5.26 -19.70 -1.74
N MET A 53 -6.57 -19.76 -1.93
CA MET A 53 -7.40 -20.95 -1.71
C MET A 53 -8.28 -21.21 -2.91
N ASP A 54 -8.58 -22.47 -3.19
CA ASP A 54 -9.58 -22.78 -4.22
C ASP A 54 -10.99 -22.36 -3.77
N TYR A 55 -11.96 -22.41 -4.69
CA TYR A 55 -13.36 -22.10 -4.40
C TYR A 55 -13.98 -22.95 -3.25
N THR A 56 -13.40 -24.11 -2.91
CA THR A 56 -13.86 -24.93 -1.79
C THR A 56 -13.35 -24.44 -0.43
N GLY A 57 -12.33 -23.57 -0.42
CA GLY A 57 -11.62 -23.10 0.75
C GLY A 57 -10.37 -23.93 1.07
N LYS A 58 -9.92 -24.79 0.15
CA LYS A 58 -8.68 -25.54 0.33
C LYS A 58 -7.51 -24.65 -0.04
N GLU A 59 -6.54 -24.52 0.87
CA GLU A 59 -5.32 -23.77 0.63
C GLU A 59 -4.52 -24.34 -0.55
N LEU A 60 -4.18 -23.46 -1.48
CA LEU A 60 -3.31 -23.71 -2.63
C LEU A 60 -1.91 -23.14 -2.39
N TRP A 61 -1.84 -22.00 -1.73
CA TRP A 61 -0.60 -21.30 -1.41
C TRP A 61 -0.79 -20.40 -0.19
N ARG A 62 0.30 -20.15 0.53
CA ARG A 62 0.34 -19.32 1.73
C ARG A 62 1.67 -18.62 1.87
N TYR A 63 1.64 -17.36 2.29
CA TYR A 63 2.81 -16.56 2.58
C TYR A 63 2.61 -15.75 3.85
N GLU A 64 3.64 -15.70 4.69
CA GLU A 64 3.61 -14.98 5.96
C GLU A 64 4.66 -13.86 5.94
N VAL A 65 4.20 -12.64 6.20
CA VAL A 65 5.04 -11.49 6.53
C VAL A 65 4.69 -11.11 7.95
N ASN A 66 5.45 -11.65 8.90
CA ASN A 66 5.31 -11.36 10.32
C ASN A 66 6.68 -11.49 11.00
N THR A 67 7.40 -10.38 11.09
CA THR A 67 8.69 -10.29 11.77
C THR A 67 8.65 -9.18 12.82
N GLU A 68 9.75 -8.96 13.52
CA GLU A 68 9.89 -7.83 14.44
C GLU A 68 9.92 -6.46 13.73
N ASN A 69 10.21 -6.44 12.42
CA ASN A 69 10.37 -5.21 11.64
C ASN A 69 9.33 -5.06 10.53
N GLU A 70 8.59 -6.09 10.18
CA GLU A 70 7.63 -6.04 9.07
C GLU A 70 6.39 -6.90 9.35
N ILE A 71 5.21 -6.42 8.91
CA ILE A 71 3.98 -7.21 8.89
C ILE A 71 3.11 -6.90 7.67
N ALA A 72 2.53 -7.92 7.04
CA ALA A 72 1.49 -7.70 6.02
C ALA A 72 0.23 -7.11 6.66
N HIS A 73 -0.42 -6.17 5.99
CA HIS A 73 -1.61 -5.51 6.51
C HIS A 73 -2.56 -5.07 5.41
N HIS A 74 -3.82 -4.89 5.79
CA HIS A 74 -4.96 -4.49 4.96
C HIS A 74 -5.22 -5.30 3.69
N ASP A 75 -4.35 -5.25 2.69
CA ASP A 75 -4.65 -5.59 1.29
C ASP A 75 -3.54 -6.44 0.63
N ALA A 76 -3.95 -7.32 -0.27
CA ALA A 76 -3.12 -8.08 -1.18
C ALA A 76 -3.91 -8.40 -2.45
N THR A 77 -3.29 -8.29 -3.62
CA THR A 77 -3.97 -8.56 -4.89
C THR A 77 -3.13 -9.44 -5.81
N GLN A 78 -3.79 -10.33 -6.56
CA GLN A 78 -3.14 -11.18 -7.56
C GLN A 78 -2.94 -10.41 -8.87
N LEU A 79 -1.69 -10.36 -9.34
CA LEU A 79 -1.31 -9.76 -10.61
C LEU A 79 -1.62 -10.70 -11.80
N PRO A 80 -1.72 -10.19 -13.04
CA PRO A 80 -2.03 -11.01 -14.22
C PRO A 80 -1.03 -12.14 -14.51
N ASN A 81 0.22 -12.00 -14.04
CA ASN A 81 1.26 -13.04 -14.15
C ASN A 81 1.09 -14.16 -13.11
N GLY A 82 0.12 -14.05 -12.20
CA GLY A 82 -0.14 -14.98 -11.10
C GLY A 82 0.68 -14.71 -9.84
N HIS A 83 1.57 -13.71 -9.85
CA HIS A 83 2.24 -13.23 -8.64
C HIS A 83 1.27 -12.49 -7.73
N VAL A 84 1.66 -12.27 -6.48
CA VAL A 84 0.83 -11.62 -5.46
C VAL A 84 1.56 -10.38 -4.95
N MET A 85 0.92 -9.22 -5.12
CA MET A 85 1.35 -7.96 -4.51
C MET A 85 0.79 -7.87 -3.09
N ILE A 86 1.62 -7.59 -2.10
CA ILE A 86 1.25 -7.56 -0.68
C ILE A 86 1.64 -6.20 -0.09
N MET A 87 0.70 -5.57 0.61
CA MET A 87 0.95 -4.36 1.39
C MET A 87 1.56 -4.71 2.75
N VAL A 88 2.65 -4.03 3.11
CA VAL A 88 3.48 -4.34 4.27
C VAL A 88 3.82 -3.07 5.04
N TRP A 89 3.71 -3.12 6.36
CA TRP A 89 4.29 -2.11 7.24
C TRP A 89 5.74 -2.47 7.47
N GLU A 90 6.64 -1.51 7.26
CA GLU A 90 8.06 -1.62 7.53
C GLU A 90 8.46 -0.67 8.65
N ARG A 91 9.14 -1.21 9.65
CA ARG A 91 9.67 -0.46 10.79
C ARG A 91 10.85 0.41 10.36
N ILE A 92 10.74 1.69 10.62
CA ILE A 92 11.84 2.65 10.58
C ILE A 92 12.18 3.01 12.02
N THR A 93 13.42 2.71 12.42
CA THR A 93 13.85 2.91 13.80
C THR A 93 14.01 4.39 14.14
N GLU A 94 13.85 4.73 15.41
CA GLU A 94 14.10 6.07 15.94
C GLU A 94 15.47 6.62 15.49
N LEU A 95 16.52 5.79 15.52
CA LEU A 95 17.86 6.18 15.06
C LEU A 95 17.92 6.53 13.55
N GLN A 96 17.17 5.81 12.71
CA GLN A 96 17.06 6.14 11.28
C GLN A 96 16.33 7.47 11.09
N LEU A 97 15.31 7.75 11.90
CA LEU A 97 14.57 9.01 11.88
C LEU A 97 15.43 10.18 12.35
N GLU A 98 16.20 10.02 13.43
CA GLU A 98 17.15 11.02 13.90
C GLU A 98 18.17 11.36 12.81
N THR A 99 18.66 10.33 12.10
CA THR A 99 19.56 10.49 10.95
C THR A 99 18.88 11.20 9.77
N ALA A 100 17.56 11.09 9.63
CA ALA A 100 16.73 11.79 8.66
C ALA A 100 16.26 13.19 9.13
N GLY A 101 16.69 13.63 10.32
CA GLY A 101 16.32 14.94 10.88
C GLY A 101 14.94 14.99 11.54
N GLN A 102 14.39 13.84 11.93
CA GLN A 102 13.13 13.69 12.65
C GLN A 102 13.35 13.15 14.06
N PHE A 103 12.56 13.64 15.03
CA PHE A 103 12.74 13.29 16.45
C PHE A 103 11.40 12.94 17.13
N PRO A 104 10.69 11.90 16.66
CA PRO A 104 9.39 11.56 17.21
C PRO A 104 9.47 10.91 18.60
N GLY A 105 10.61 10.32 18.98
CA GLY A 105 10.83 9.69 20.30
C GLY A 105 10.50 8.18 20.35
N HIS A 106 10.24 7.58 19.18
CA HIS A 106 9.83 6.18 18.99
C HIS A 106 10.07 5.75 17.54
N ASP A 107 9.98 4.44 17.29
CA ASP A 107 9.98 3.91 15.93
C ASP A 107 8.65 4.20 15.23
N ILE A 108 8.71 4.33 13.91
CA ILE A 108 7.51 4.48 13.07
C ILE A 108 7.43 3.33 12.07
N PHE A 109 6.27 3.17 11.46
CA PHE A 109 5.99 2.16 10.46
C PHE A 109 5.48 2.84 9.20
N LEU A 110 6.20 2.62 8.12
CA LEU A 110 5.91 3.16 6.80
C LEU A 110 5.47 2.06 5.85
N GLU A 111 5.07 2.45 4.64
CA GLU A 111 4.49 1.53 3.67
C GLU A 111 5.54 0.94 2.73
N LYS A 112 5.44 -0.38 2.54
CA LYS A 112 6.22 -1.17 1.61
C LYS A 112 5.26 -2.03 0.80
N LEU A 113 5.58 -2.20 -0.48
CA LEU A 113 4.92 -3.16 -1.35
C LEU A 113 5.92 -4.23 -1.75
N ILE A 114 5.50 -5.49 -1.73
CA ILE A 114 6.29 -6.63 -2.23
C ILE A 114 5.48 -7.42 -3.24
N GLU A 115 6.12 -7.83 -4.33
CA GLU A 115 5.57 -8.81 -5.27
C GLU A 115 6.22 -10.17 -4.99
N VAL A 116 5.41 -11.17 -4.64
CA VAL A 116 5.86 -12.52 -4.34
C VAL A 116 5.47 -13.45 -5.46
N ASN A 117 6.41 -14.28 -5.92
CA ASN A 117 6.15 -15.38 -6.83
C ASN A 117 5.64 -16.62 -6.04
N PRO A 118 4.38 -17.07 -6.22
CA PRO A 118 3.84 -18.18 -5.43
C PRO A 118 4.44 -19.55 -5.74
N GLN A 119 5.15 -19.69 -6.86
CA GLN A 119 5.83 -20.93 -7.24
C GLN A 119 7.19 -21.08 -6.54
N THR A 120 7.88 -19.99 -6.26
CA THR A 120 9.22 -20.00 -5.62
C THR A 120 9.24 -19.45 -4.19
N ASN A 121 8.20 -18.72 -3.77
CA ASN A 121 8.13 -17.92 -2.54
C ASN A 121 9.19 -16.81 -2.46
N GLU A 122 9.76 -16.41 -3.59
CA GLU A 122 10.72 -15.32 -3.66
C GLU A 122 9.99 -13.99 -3.85
N ILE A 123 10.49 -12.95 -3.17
CA ILE A 123 10.13 -11.56 -3.47
C ILE A 123 10.86 -11.19 -4.76
N VAL A 124 10.13 -10.93 -5.83
CA VAL A 124 10.67 -10.64 -7.16
C VAL A 124 10.71 -9.14 -7.48
N TRP A 125 9.91 -8.35 -6.75
CA TRP A 125 9.90 -6.90 -6.82
C TRP A 125 9.56 -6.29 -5.46
N GLN A 126 10.09 -5.11 -5.16
CA GLN A 126 9.68 -4.34 -3.98
C GLN A 126 9.75 -2.83 -4.22
N TRP A 127 8.92 -2.10 -3.48
CA TRP A 127 8.95 -0.64 -3.37
C TRP A 127 8.79 -0.26 -1.90
N ARG A 128 9.53 0.76 -1.44
CA ARG A 128 9.54 1.21 -0.05
C ARG A 128 9.34 2.71 -0.01
N SER A 129 8.31 3.20 0.69
CA SER A 129 8.05 4.63 0.78
C SER A 129 9.23 5.40 1.40
N TRP A 130 9.98 4.75 2.30
CA TRP A 130 11.17 5.31 2.95
C TRP A 130 12.23 5.83 1.96
N ASP A 131 12.35 5.21 0.78
CA ASP A 131 13.35 5.61 -0.21
C ASP A 131 12.94 6.87 -1.00
N HIS A 132 11.72 7.40 -0.77
CA HIS A 132 11.12 8.52 -1.50
C HIS A 132 10.68 9.68 -0.58
N MET A 133 11.28 9.79 0.59
CA MET A 133 10.93 10.82 1.59
C MET A 133 11.59 12.18 1.29
N VAL A 134 10.93 13.25 1.74
CA VAL A 134 11.44 14.61 1.82
C VAL A 134 10.98 15.23 3.13
N GLN A 135 11.79 16.12 3.71
CA GLN A 135 11.43 16.91 4.90
C GLN A 135 11.94 18.35 4.77
N ASN A 136 11.31 19.30 5.46
CA ASN A 136 11.66 20.72 5.39
C ASN A 136 12.05 21.37 6.74
N THR A 137 12.38 20.58 7.75
CA THR A 137 12.70 21.03 9.12
C THR A 137 14.20 21.01 9.45
N ALA A 138 14.97 20.06 8.92
CA ALA A 138 16.40 19.90 9.18
C ALA A 138 17.23 20.24 7.91
N ALA A 139 17.68 21.49 7.80
CA ALA A 139 18.30 22.05 6.59
C ALA A 139 19.63 21.40 6.14
N ASP A 140 20.38 20.82 7.07
CA ASP A 140 21.69 20.20 6.79
C ASP A 140 21.57 18.69 6.44
N ASN A 141 20.35 18.16 6.30
CA ASN A 141 20.09 16.74 6.04
C ASN A 141 19.94 16.44 4.55
N ASP A 142 20.33 15.24 4.12
CA ASP A 142 20.21 14.80 2.70
C ASP A 142 18.75 14.72 2.20
N LEU A 143 17.78 14.50 3.10
CA LEU A 143 16.35 14.50 2.77
C LEU A 143 15.73 15.91 2.79
N TYR A 144 16.53 16.96 3.03
CA TYR A 144 16.01 18.32 3.10
C TYR A 144 15.56 18.83 1.73
N GLY A 145 14.34 19.36 1.66
CA GLY A 145 13.79 20.01 0.48
C GLY A 145 12.52 20.78 0.80
N GLN A 146 12.22 21.82 0.00
CA GLN A 146 10.90 22.44 0.06
C GLN A 146 9.88 21.47 -0.57
N LEU A 147 8.77 21.19 0.11
CA LEU A 147 7.80 20.18 -0.34
C LEU A 147 7.24 20.50 -1.74
N SER A 148 7.06 21.79 -2.03
CA SER A 148 6.64 22.30 -3.34
C SER A 148 7.63 22.01 -4.48
N ASP A 149 8.92 21.84 -4.18
CA ASP A 149 9.94 21.48 -5.19
C ASP A 149 9.95 19.97 -5.49
N PHE A 150 9.35 19.15 -4.62
CA PHE A 150 9.34 17.69 -4.71
C PHE A 150 7.91 17.11 -4.64
N PRO A 151 7.00 17.48 -5.58
CA PRO A 151 5.61 16.99 -5.56
C PRO A 151 5.49 15.46 -5.73
N ASN A 152 6.56 14.81 -6.21
CA ASN A 152 6.67 13.37 -6.43
C ASN A 152 7.32 12.61 -5.26
N LYS A 153 7.73 13.32 -4.19
CA LYS A 153 8.22 12.72 -2.93
C LYS A 153 7.20 12.86 -1.81
N ILE A 154 7.45 12.14 -0.73
CA ILE A 154 6.53 11.97 0.40
C ILE A 154 7.01 12.83 1.57
N ASP A 155 6.12 13.67 2.11
CA ASP A 155 6.45 14.51 3.26
C ASP A 155 6.56 13.68 4.55
N LEU A 156 7.78 13.49 5.04
CA LEU A 156 8.04 12.73 6.27
C LEU A 156 7.42 13.39 7.52
N ASN A 157 7.19 14.71 7.48
CA ASN A 157 6.75 15.51 8.61
C ASN A 157 5.23 15.50 8.85
N HIS A 158 4.47 14.84 7.96
CA HIS A 158 3.02 14.98 7.93
C HIS A 158 2.30 14.38 9.16
N SER A 159 2.88 13.35 9.78
CA SER A 159 2.28 12.66 10.94
C SER A 159 3.11 12.93 12.20
N ASP A 160 2.45 12.85 13.36
CA ASP A 160 3.05 12.93 14.70
C ASP A 160 2.49 11.84 15.63
N LEU A 161 1.93 10.78 15.06
CA LEU A 161 1.22 9.74 15.80
C LEU A 161 2.14 8.95 16.75
N GLU A 162 1.87 9.05 18.05
CA GLU A 162 2.64 8.41 19.12
C GLU A 162 2.65 6.87 19.07
N ASN A 163 1.71 6.25 18.34
CA ASN A 163 1.67 4.79 18.21
C ASN A 163 2.61 4.25 17.11
N GLY A 164 3.19 5.12 16.27
CA GLY A 164 4.11 4.77 15.18
C GLY A 164 3.44 4.39 13.86
N ASP A 165 2.11 4.30 13.78
CA ASP A 165 1.38 4.05 12.54
C ASP A 165 1.33 5.34 11.70
N TRP A 166 2.30 5.54 10.81
CA TRP A 166 2.59 6.88 10.28
C TRP A 166 1.77 7.26 9.04
N MET A 167 1.46 6.27 8.20
CA MET A 167 0.86 6.45 6.87
C MET A 167 -0.51 5.80 6.76
N HIS A 168 -0.62 4.57 7.28
CA HIS A 168 -1.83 3.76 7.26
C HIS A 168 -2.41 3.58 5.85
N ALA A 169 -1.61 3.07 4.92
CA ALA A 169 -2.17 2.62 3.66
C ALA A 169 -3.14 1.46 3.90
N ASN A 170 -4.16 1.37 3.05
CA ASN A 170 -5.31 0.51 3.34
C ASN A 170 -6.03 -0.02 2.08
N GLY A 171 -5.36 0.08 0.94
CA GLY A 171 -5.86 -0.43 -0.32
C GLY A 171 -4.86 -0.32 -1.45
N ILE A 172 -4.76 -1.37 -2.27
CA ILE A 172 -3.99 -1.38 -3.52
C ILE A 172 -4.89 -1.75 -4.70
N PHE A 173 -4.65 -1.08 -5.82
CA PHE A 173 -5.21 -1.48 -7.11
C PHE A 173 -4.11 -1.43 -8.18
N TYR A 174 -3.92 -2.54 -8.88
CA TYR A 174 -2.97 -2.64 -9.97
C TYR A 174 -3.68 -2.48 -11.32
N ASP A 175 -3.25 -1.50 -12.11
CA ASP A 175 -3.71 -1.31 -13.48
C ASP A 175 -2.71 -1.92 -14.47
N ALA A 176 -3.05 -3.12 -14.93
CA ALA A 176 -2.27 -3.86 -15.91
C ALA A 176 -2.16 -3.16 -17.29
N ALA A 177 -3.03 -2.20 -17.61
CA ALA A 177 -2.95 -1.49 -18.89
C ALA A 177 -1.82 -0.45 -18.90
N THR A 178 -1.52 0.13 -17.74
CA THR A 178 -0.51 1.20 -17.59
C THR A 178 0.71 0.77 -16.75
N ASP A 179 0.67 -0.42 -16.15
CA ASP A 179 1.66 -0.94 -15.21
C ASP A 179 1.87 0.01 -14.01
N LEU A 180 0.75 0.51 -13.48
CA LEU A 180 0.71 1.43 -12.35
C LEU A 180 0.02 0.79 -11.15
N ILE A 181 0.53 1.09 -9.96
CA ILE A 181 -0.11 0.75 -8.69
C ILE A 181 -0.75 2.02 -8.13
N TYR A 182 -2.01 1.92 -7.73
CA TYR A 182 -2.74 2.94 -6.99
C TYR A 182 -2.88 2.50 -5.56
N MET A 183 -2.28 3.26 -4.63
CA MET A 183 -2.30 2.94 -3.21
C MET A 183 -3.03 4.04 -2.45
N SER A 184 -4.09 3.70 -1.69
CA SER A 184 -4.71 4.67 -0.77
C SER A 184 -3.90 4.76 0.52
N VAL A 185 -3.58 5.99 0.92
CA VAL A 185 -2.81 6.29 2.13
C VAL A 185 -3.68 7.12 3.07
N ASN A 186 -4.27 6.43 4.07
CA ASN A 186 -5.38 6.96 4.85
C ASN A 186 -5.01 8.25 5.61
N PHE A 187 -3.88 8.25 6.31
CA PHE A 187 -3.49 9.40 7.14
C PHE A 187 -2.99 10.59 6.32
N TYR A 188 -2.62 10.36 5.05
CA TYR A 188 -2.32 11.44 4.10
C TYR A 188 -3.58 11.94 3.41
N SER A 189 -4.65 11.15 3.40
CA SER A 189 -5.84 11.40 2.59
C SER A 189 -5.50 11.56 1.11
N GLU A 190 -4.60 10.71 0.63
CA GLU A 190 -4.12 10.70 -0.75
C GLU A 190 -4.30 9.32 -1.37
N VAL A 191 -4.27 9.31 -2.71
CA VAL A 191 -3.90 8.14 -3.49
C VAL A 191 -2.54 8.41 -4.10
N TRP A 192 -1.60 7.51 -3.85
CA TRP A 192 -0.26 7.53 -4.43
C TRP A 192 -0.19 6.60 -5.62
N VAL A 193 0.48 7.06 -6.68
CA VAL A 193 0.61 6.30 -7.93
C VAL A 193 2.06 5.96 -8.18
N ILE A 194 2.34 4.66 -8.25
CA ILE A 194 3.69 4.09 -8.26
C ILE A 194 3.91 3.34 -9.58
N ASP A 195 5.11 3.46 -10.14
CA ASP A 195 5.53 2.78 -11.37
C ASP A 195 6.01 1.35 -11.07
N HIS A 196 5.17 0.36 -11.39
CA HIS A 196 5.50 -1.05 -11.18
C HIS A 196 6.47 -1.61 -12.24
N SER A 197 6.63 -0.92 -13.37
CA SER A 197 7.52 -1.38 -14.45
C SER A 197 9.01 -1.30 -14.13
N THR A 198 9.34 -0.70 -12.98
CA THR A 198 10.70 -0.61 -12.44
C THR A 198 11.24 -1.98 -12.04
N SER A 199 12.56 -2.17 -12.12
CA SER A 199 13.20 -3.21 -11.29
C SER A 199 13.27 -2.76 -9.82
N SER A 200 13.50 -3.69 -8.88
CA SER A 200 13.74 -3.32 -7.46
C SER A 200 14.90 -2.33 -7.29
N GLU A 201 15.91 -2.40 -8.15
CA GLU A 201 17.04 -1.45 -8.14
C GLU A 201 16.67 -0.08 -8.70
N GLU A 202 15.77 0.00 -9.68
CA GLU A 202 15.25 1.27 -10.18
C GLU A 202 14.25 1.89 -9.18
N ALA A 203 13.46 1.05 -8.50
CA ALA A 203 12.45 1.43 -7.53
C ALA A 203 13.02 2.18 -6.33
N ILE A 204 14.29 2.00 -5.96
CA ILE A 204 14.92 2.79 -4.87
C ILE A 204 15.47 4.14 -5.34
N THR A 205 15.29 4.49 -6.63
CA THR A 205 15.85 5.71 -7.23
C THR A 205 14.77 6.65 -7.74
N SER A 206 15.19 7.81 -8.25
CA SER A 206 14.33 8.77 -8.95
C SER A 206 14.37 8.62 -10.48
N GLN A 207 14.90 7.51 -11.03
CA GLN A 207 15.10 7.29 -12.46
C GLN A 207 14.78 5.84 -12.86
N GLY A 208 14.40 5.62 -14.12
CA GLY A 208 13.99 4.30 -14.62
C GLY A 208 12.47 4.11 -14.61
N GLY A 209 12.05 2.90 -14.99
CA GLY A 209 10.65 2.58 -15.27
C GLY A 209 10.09 3.30 -16.50
N ASN A 210 8.87 2.96 -16.88
CA ASN A 210 8.13 3.51 -18.02
C ASN A 210 7.84 5.01 -17.86
N TYR A 211 7.81 5.51 -16.63
CA TYR A 211 7.48 6.90 -16.34
C TYR A 211 8.73 7.76 -16.04
N ASN A 212 9.93 7.17 -16.08
CA ASN A 212 11.21 7.83 -15.79
C ASN A 212 11.23 8.50 -14.41
N ARG A 213 10.65 7.82 -13.41
CA ARG A 213 10.58 8.28 -12.02
C ARG A 213 11.26 7.34 -11.04
N GLY A 214 11.74 6.19 -11.48
CA GLY A 214 12.13 5.13 -10.55
C GLY A 214 10.96 4.84 -9.61
N GLY A 215 11.18 4.80 -8.31
CA GLY A 215 10.10 4.66 -7.32
C GLY A 215 9.52 5.97 -6.78
N ASP A 216 10.00 7.15 -7.20
CA ASP A 216 9.31 8.38 -6.85
C ASP A 216 7.87 8.33 -7.43
N LEU A 217 6.91 8.95 -6.73
CA LEU A 217 5.51 8.90 -7.13
C LEU A 217 5.36 9.43 -8.55
N VAL A 218 4.66 8.71 -9.43
CA VAL A 218 4.36 9.19 -10.79
C VAL A 218 3.50 10.44 -10.68
N TYR A 219 2.46 10.36 -9.85
CA TYR A 219 1.64 11.46 -9.37
C TYR A 219 0.91 11.04 -8.08
N ARG A 220 0.19 11.99 -7.48
CA ARG A 220 -0.68 11.78 -6.33
C ARG A 220 -1.85 12.75 -6.36
N PHE A 221 -2.91 12.43 -5.62
CA PHE A 221 -4.09 13.29 -5.53
C PHE A 221 -4.88 13.04 -4.24
N GLY A 222 -5.66 14.03 -3.81
CA GLY A 222 -6.51 13.94 -2.63
C GLY A 222 -6.28 15.10 -1.67
N ASN A 223 -5.02 15.30 -1.25
CA ASN A 223 -4.63 16.31 -0.28
C ASN A 223 -3.46 17.21 -0.77
N PRO A 224 -3.73 18.21 -1.62
CA PRO A 224 -2.71 19.04 -2.24
C PRO A 224 -1.92 19.93 -1.26
N SER A 225 -2.34 20.07 0.00
CA SER A 225 -1.56 20.82 0.99
C SER A 225 -0.26 20.13 1.37
N LEU A 226 -0.12 18.82 1.14
CA LEU A 226 1.07 18.02 1.48
C LEU A 226 2.24 18.19 0.50
N PHE A 227 2.03 18.95 -0.56
CA PHE A 227 3.07 19.46 -1.46
C PHE A 227 2.85 20.94 -1.78
N GLU A 228 2.28 21.64 -0.80
CA GLU A 228 2.17 23.10 -0.77
C GLU A 228 1.43 23.73 -1.97
N ASN A 229 0.58 22.97 -2.68
CA ASN A 229 -0.40 23.58 -3.57
C ASN A 229 -1.59 24.09 -2.75
N THR A 230 -1.35 25.19 -2.03
CA THR A 230 -2.28 25.80 -1.06
C THR A 230 -3.54 26.42 -1.67
N ILE A 231 -3.65 26.43 -3.01
CA ILE A 231 -4.80 26.99 -3.73
C ILE A 231 -5.86 25.91 -4.00
N ALA A 232 -5.46 24.65 -4.13
CA ALA A 232 -6.37 23.54 -4.39
C ALA A 232 -6.95 23.01 -3.07
N PRO A 233 -8.28 22.81 -2.96
CA PRO A 233 -8.86 22.21 -1.77
C PRO A 233 -8.55 20.71 -1.69
N GLN A 234 -8.31 20.21 -0.48
CA GLN A 234 -8.38 18.78 -0.18
C GLN A 234 -9.80 18.27 -0.46
N PHE A 235 -9.90 17.09 -1.08
CA PHE A 235 -11.19 16.48 -1.41
C PHE A 235 -11.31 15.00 -1.03
N LEU A 236 -10.22 14.36 -0.62
CA LEU A 236 -10.23 13.06 0.04
C LEU A 236 -9.97 13.24 1.53
N PHE A 237 -10.57 12.40 2.36
CA PHE A 237 -10.49 12.41 3.82
C PHE A 237 -10.51 10.96 4.30
N ASN A 238 -9.36 10.48 4.78
CA ASN A 238 -9.19 9.12 5.29
C ASN A 238 -9.71 8.07 4.29
N ASN A 239 -9.33 8.19 3.01
CA ASN A 239 -9.84 7.36 1.93
C ASN A 239 -9.49 5.88 2.07
N HIS A 240 -10.25 5.03 1.37
CA HIS A 240 -10.03 3.59 1.24
C HIS A 240 -10.12 3.16 -0.22
N HIS A 241 -9.23 2.21 -0.56
CA HIS A 241 -9.25 1.31 -1.72
C HIS A 241 -9.64 1.99 -3.05
N PRO A 242 -8.67 2.57 -3.78
CA PRO A 242 -8.93 3.11 -5.10
C PRO A 242 -9.16 1.97 -6.10
N SER A 243 -9.97 2.21 -7.11
CA SER A 243 -10.10 1.33 -8.28
C SER A 243 -10.49 2.14 -9.50
N ILE A 244 -10.30 1.59 -10.70
CA ILE A 244 -10.74 2.22 -11.95
C ILE A 244 -12.04 1.58 -12.42
N VAL A 245 -13.02 2.41 -12.83
CA VAL A 245 -14.25 1.93 -13.46
C VAL A 245 -13.89 1.19 -14.76
N PRO A 246 -14.28 -0.09 -14.93
CA PRO A 246 -13.90 -0.86 -16.12
C PRO A 246 -14.56 -0.36 -17.42
N ASP A 247 -13.94 -0.69 -18.56
CA ASP A 247 -14.31 -0.27 -19.92
C ASP A 247 -15.79 -0.46 -20.29
N ASN A 248 -16.43 -1.47 -19.72
CA ASN A 248 -17.81 -1.84 -20.01
C ASN A 248 -18.86 -1.12 -19.15
N TYR A 249 -18.46 -0.21 -18.25
CA TYR A 249 -19.38 0.53 -17.38
C TYR A 249 -19.39 2.04 -17.69
N PRO A 250 -20.54 2.73 -17.51
CA PRO A 250 -20.59 4.19 -17.58
C PRO A 250 -19.61 4.82 -16.59
N GLY A 251 -18.84 5.80 -17.07
CA GLY A 251 -17.78 6.42 -16.26
C GLY A 251 -16.44 5.69 -16.32
N ASN A 252 -16.24 4.77 -17.27
CA ASN A 252 -14.96 4.13 -17.57
C ASN A 252 -13.78 5.11 -17.51
N GLY A 253 -12.67 4.67 -16.92
CA GLY A 253 -11.44 5.44 -16.75
C GLY A 253 -11.47 6.43 -15.59
N ASN A 254 -12.62 6.62 -14.93
CA ASN A 254 -12.68 7.36 -13.68
C ASN A 254 -12.30 6.47 -12.50
N PHE A 255 -11.85 7.09 -11.41
CA PHE A 255 -11.60 6.42 -10.15
C PHE A 255 -12.88 6.22 -9.33
N LEU A 256 -13.00 5.06 -8.70
CA LEU A 256 -13.87 4.79 -7.57
C LEU A 256 -13.02 4.73 -6.31
N ILE A 257 -13.35 5.56 -5.33
CA ILE A 257 -12.63 5.66 -4.06
C ILE A 257 -13.68 5.83 -2.97
N TYR A 258 -13.55 5.08 -1.88
CA TYR A 258 -14.38 5.30 -0.71
C TYR A 258 -13.76 6.43 0.13
N ASN A 259 -14.49 7.52 0.30
CA ASN A 259 -14.05 8.71 1.04
C ASN A 259 -14.74 8.73 2.40
N ASN A 260 -14.00 8.44 3.48
CA ASN A 260 -14.60 8.19 4.79
C ASN A 260 -15.24 9.45 5.40
N GLY A 261 -14.60 10.61 5.23
CA GLY A 261 -15.07 11.90 5.74
C GLY A 261 -14.50 12.27 7.10
#